data_AF-A0A8R1HY92-F1
#
_entry.id   AF-A0A8R1HY92-F1
#
_cell.length_a   1.000
_cell.length_b   1.000
_cell.length_c   1.000
_cell.angle_alpha   90.00
_cell.angle_beta   90.00
_cell.angle_gamma   90.00
#
_symmetry.space_group_name_H-M   'P 1'
#
loop_
_entity.id
_entity.type
_entity.pdbx_description
1 polymer ?
#
loop_
_entity_poly.entity_id
_entity_poly.type
_entity_poly.pdbx_seq_one_letter_code
_entity_poly.pdbx_strand_id
1 'polypeptide(L)'
;MTSEKSSLSLAVVDHGDRSHSRREKKLGMLESAQKKKKKFEEEKAPKVTGKGIQKSLDFNTNLKNLLRKAVHDGEFMEPVKEVLALLSNRNAELVLLDHDPGILAAKEKIDALKALTSESTGSTSAPDM
;
A
#
# COMPACT_ATOMS: atom_id res chain seq x y z
N MET A 1 -30.82 55.05 -25.76
CA MET A 1 -30.43 53.62 -25.94
C MET A 1 -29.33 53.17 -24.95
N THR A 2 -29.31 53.67 -23.71
CA THR A 2 -28.19 53.45 -22.77
C THR A 2 -28.56 52.63 -21.52
N SER A 3 -29.86 52.44 -21.23
CA SER A 3 -30.31 51.74 -20.01
C SER A 3 -30.24 50.21 -20.15
N GLU A 4 -30.66 49.64 -21.28
CA GLU A 4 -30.68 48.17 -21.47
C GLU A 4 -29.28 47.54 -21.50
N LYS A 5 -28.28 48.26 -22.03
CA LYS A 5 -26.89 47.78 -22.06
C LYS A 5 -26.30 47.65 -20.65
N SER A 6 -26.69 48.52 -19.72
CA SER A 6 -26.21 48.49 -18.33
C SER A 6 -26.80 47.30 -17.55
N SER A 7 -28.09 47.02 -17.75
CA SER A 7 -28.78 45.88 -17.14
C SER A 7 -28.22 44.53 -17.62
N LEU A 8 -27.89 44.42 -18.91
CA LEU A 8 -27.26 43.22 -19.48
C LEU A 8 -25.85 42.99 -18.92
N SER A 9 -25.02 44.03 -18.77
CA SER A 9 -23.69 43.88 -18.17
C SER A 9 -23.73 43.44 -16.70
N LEU A 10 -24.69 43.94 -15.91
CA LEU A 10 -24.81 43.55 -14.51
C LEU A 10 -25.30 42.10 -14.33
N ALA A 11 -26.24 41.66 -15.17
CA ALA A 11 -26.74 40.29 -15.16
C ALA A 11 -25.67 39.26 -15.56
N VAL A 12 -24.78 39.61 -16.50
CA VAL A 12 -23.68 38.72 -16.94
C VAL A 12 -22.61 38.57 -15.86
N VAL A 13 -22.30 39.66 -15.13
CA VAL A 13 -21.33 39.63 -14.02
C VAL A 13 -21.85 38.77 -12.85
N ASP A 14 -23.11 38.93 -12.46
CA ASP A 14 -23.72 38.15 -11.37
C ASP A 14 -23.88 36.66 -11.73
N HIS A 15 -24.11 36.33 -13.01
CA HIS A 15 -24.11 34.93 -13.47
C HIS A 15 -22.71 34.30 -13.46
N GLY A 16 -21.67 35.09 -13.77
CA GLY A 16 -20.27 34.67 -13.71
C GLY A 16 -19.82 34.31 -12.30
N ASP A 17 -20.13 35.17 -11.33
CA ASP A 17 -19.77 34.98 -9.92
C ASP A 17 -20.48 33.77 -9.29
N ARG A 18 -21.79 33.59 -9.55
CA ARG A 18 -22.50 32.39 -9.08
C ARG A 18 -21.98 31.10 -9.69
N SER A 19 -21.53 31.16 -10.94
CA SER A 19 -20.95 30.00 -11.64
C SER A 19 -19.59 29.63 -11.08
N HIS A 20 -18.76 30.63 -10.74
CA HIS A 20 -17.48 30.41 -10.07
C HIS A 20 -17.65 29.84 -8.66
N SER A 21 -18.52 30.43 -7.84
CA SER A 21 -18.78 29.97 -6.47
C SER A 21 -19.31 28.52 -6.41
N ARG A 22 -20.15 28.12 -7.38
CA ARG A 22 -20.62 26.73 -7.51
C ARG A 22 -19.49 25.76 -7.90
N ARG A 23 -18.57 26.18 -8.76
CA ARG A 23 -17.41 25.36 -9.15
C ARG A 23 -16.45 25.17 -7.98
N GLU A 24 -16.16 26.22 -7.22
CA GLU A 24 -15.29 26.14 -6.04
C GLU A 24 -15.91 25.27 -4.95
N LYS A 25 -17.23 25.37 -4.68
CA LYS A 25 -17.91 24.45 -3.78
C LYS A 25 -17.86 23.00 -4.27
N LYS A 26 -18.05 22.76 -5.58
CA LYS A 26 -17.89 21.42 -6.16
C LYS A 26 -16.46 20.88 -6.03
N LEU A 27 -15.45 21.70 -6.30
CA LEU A 27 -14.04 21.32 -6.12
C LEU A 27 -13.74 21.03 -4.64
N GLY A 28 -14.16 21.90 -3.72
CA GLY A 28 -13.98 21.68 -2.29
C GLY A 28 -14.68 20.42 -1.79
N MET A 29 -15.86 20.08 -2.33
CA MET A 29 -16.56 18.82 -2.05
C MET A 29 -15.86 17.60 -2.65
N LEU A 30 -15.25 17.71 -3.84
CA LEU A 30 -14.47 16.65 -4.46
C LEU A 30 -13.14 16.41 -3.72
N GLU A 31 -12.44 17.48 -3.32
CA GLU A 31 -11.23 17.40 -2.49
C GLU A 31 -11.51 16.85 -1.10
N SER A 32 -12.65 17.21 -0.49
CA SER A 32 -13.06 16.66 0.82
C SER A 32 -13.62 15.23 0.73
N ALA A 33 -14.18 14.83 -0.41
CA ALA A 33 -14.49 13.43 -0.72
C ALA A 33 -13.20 12.60 -0.94
N GLN A 34 -12.18 13.17 -1.58
CA GLN A 34 -10.85 12.54 -1.73
C GLN A 34 -10.09 12.48 -0.39
N LYS A 35 -10.20 13.50 0.48
CA LYS A 35 -9.55 13.56 1.80
C LYS A 35 -10.19 12.66 2.86
N LYS A 36 -11.35 12.04 2.60
CA LYS A 36 -11.99 11.06 3.50
C LYS A 36 -11.63 9.60 3.19
N LYS A 37 -10.51 9.32 2.51
CA LYS A 37 -9.89 8.00 2.60
C LYS A 37 -9.47 7.77 4.05
N LYS A 38 -10.24 6.95 4.79
CA LYS A 38 -9.82 6.45 6.11
C LYS A 38 -8.38 5.95 5.98
N LYS A 39 -7.47 6.35 6.86
CA LYS A 39 -6.12 5.79 6.87
C LYS A 39 -6.25 4.26 6.95
N PHE A 40 -5.67 3.56 5.98
CA PHE A 40 -5.61 2.11 6.01
C PHE A 40 -4.69 1.70 7.15
N GLU A 41 -5.24 1.01 8.16
CA GLU A 41 -4.48 0.49 9.27
C GLU A 41 -4.29 -1.02 9.06
N GLU A 42 -3.02 -1.42 8.98
CA GLU A 42 -2.64 -2.82 8.87
C GLU A 42 -2.93 -3.56 10.17
N GLU A 43 -3.53 -4.74 10.03
CA GLU A 43 -3.72 -5.61 11.16
C GLU A 43 -2.40 -6.25 11.57
N LYS A 44 -2.17 -6.35 12.88
CA LYS A 44 -1.04 -7.10 13.42
C LYS A 44 -1.47 -8.52 13.76
N ALA A 45 -0.64 -9.49 13.40
CA ALA A 45 -0.90 -10.88 13.75
C ALA A 45 -0.97 -11.04 15.28
N PRO A 46 -1.90 -11.86 15.78
CA PRO A 46 -1.94 -12.18 17.20
C PRO A 46 -0.63 -12.85 17.63
N LYS A 47 -0.21 -12.59 18.87
CA LYS A 47 1.01 -13.16 19.44
C LYS A 47 0.71 -14.47 20.16
N VAL A 48 1.43 -15.52 19.79
CA VAL A 48 1.32 -16.87 20.36
C VAL A 48 2.69 -17.44 20.70
N THR A 49 2.74 -18.46 21.56
CA THR A 49 4.00 -19.05 22.03
C THR A 49 4.62 -20.05 21.04
N GLY A 50 3.80 -20.73 20.23
CA GLY A 50 4.27 -21.70 19.25
C GLY A 50 4.88 -21.01 18.02
N LYS A 51 6.20 -21.10 17.83
CA LYS A 51 6.91 -20.43 16.70
C LYS A 51 6.34 -20.80 15.32
N GLY A 52 5.99 -22.07 15.10
CA GLY A 52 5.38 -22.51 13.83
C GLY A 52 3.97 -21.95 13.62
N ILE A 53 3.20 -21.82 14.70
CA ILE A 53 1.87 -21.21 14.67
C ILE A 53 2.00 -19.70 14.42
N GLN A 54 2.95 -19.02 15.09
CA GLN A 54 3.22 -17.60 14.88
C GLN A 54 3.55 -17.29 13.42
N LYS A 55 4.45 -18.07 12.79
CA LYS A 55 4.78 -17.90 11.37
C LYS A 55 3.56 -18.02 10.45
N SER A 56 2.65 -18.96 10.77
CA SER A 56 1.43 -19.16 9.99
C SER A 56 0.46 -17.98 10.17
N LEU A 57 0.33 -17.46 11.38
CA LEU A 57 -0.48 -16.27 11.67
C LEU A 57 0.08 -15.01 11.00
N ASP A 58 1.41 -14.84 11.04
CA ASP A 58 2.10 -13.73 10.38
C ASP A 58 1.87 -13.76 8.87
N PHE A 59 2.06 -14.93 8.24
CA PHE A 59 1.80 -15.13 6.81
C PHE A 59 0.33 -14.82 6.43
N ASN A 60 -0.63 -15.37 7.18
CA ASN A 60 -2.06 -15.15 6.93
C ASN A 60 -2.47 -13.68 7.10
N THR A 61 -1.91 -13.01 8.11
CA THR A 61 -2.19 -11.58 8.35
C THR A 61 -1.62 -10.71 7.24
N ASN A 62 -0.43 -11.05 6.72
CA ASN A 62 0.15 -10.34 5.59
C ASN A 62 -0.71 -10.44 4.33
N LEU A 63 -1.15 -11.67 3.97
CA LEU A 63 -2.08 -11.88 2.85
C LEU A 63 -3.36 -11.06 3.01
N LYS A 64 -3.94 -11.05 4.22
CA LYS A 64 -5.15 -10.30 4.50
C LYS A 64 -4.93 -8.79 4.36
N ASN A 65 -3.80 -8.26 4.82
CA ASN A 65 -3.48 -6.84 4.71
C ASN A 65 -3.29 -6.41 3.25
N LEU A 66 -2.57 -7.19 2.44
CA LEU A 66 -2.42 -6.93 1.00
C LEU A 66 -3.78 -6.86 0.29
N LEU A 67 -4.66 -7.83 0.53
CA LEU A 67 -5.99 -7.86 -0.08
C LEU A 67 -6.90 -6.73 0.43
N ARG A 68 -6.87 -6.43 1.74
CA ARG A 68 -7.66 -5.32 2.29
C ARG A 68 -7.17 -3.97 1.77
N LYS A 69 -5.87 -3.82 1.56
CA LYS A 69 -5.28 -2.61 0.95
C LYS A 69 -5.71 -2.47 -0.51
N ALA A 70 -5.67 -3.56 -1.28
CA ALA A 70 -6.18 -3.59 -2.65
C ALA A 70 -7.64 -3.14 -2.74
N VAL A 71 -8.50 -3.66 -1.85
CA VAL A 71 -9.91 -3.26 -1.76
C VAL A 71 -10.05 -1.78 -1.38
N HIS A 72 -9.26 -1.29 -0.43
CA HIS A 72 -9.28 0.11 0.00
C HIS A 72 -8.83 1.07 -1.12
N ASP A 73 -7.79 0.71 -1.85
CA ASP A 73 -7.18 1.54 -2.88
C ASP A 73 -7.89 1.41 -4.23
N GLY A 74 -8.65 0.34 -4.44
CA GLY A 74 -9.34 0.03 -5.70
C GLY A 74 -8.43 -0.57 -6.78
N GLU A 75 -7.22 -0.99 -6.40
CA GLU A 75 -6.18 -1.52 -7.29
C GLU A 75 -5.90 -2.98 -6.96
N PHE A 76 -6.24 -3.89 -7.87
CA PHE A 76 -6.21 -5.34 -7.59
C PHE A 76 -5.08 -6.10 -8.27
N MET A 77 -4.62 -5.66 -9.43
CA MET A 77 -3.70 -6.46 -10.26
C MET A 77 -2.38 -6.79 -9.55
N GLU A 78 -1.68 -5.78 -9.04
CA GLU A 78 -0.39 -6.00 -8.38
C GLU A 78 -0.54 -6.72 -7.03
N PRO A 79 -1.46 -6.34 -6.13
CA PRO A 79 -1.63 -7.06 -4.87
C PRO A 79 -2.04 -8.53 -5.05
N VAL A 80 -2.88 -8.85 -6.05
CA VAL A 80 -3.26 -10.23 -6.35
C VAL A 80 -2.05 -11.02 -6.87
N LYS A 81 -1.22 -10.45 -7.75
CA LYS A 81 0.03 -11.09 -8.20
C LYS A 81 0.97 -11.38 -7.02
N GLU A 82 1.12 -10.42 -6.12
CA GLU A 82 1.94 -10.58 -4.92
C GLU A 82 1.43 -11.70 -4.02
N VAL A 83 0.12 -11.75 -3.77
CA VAL A 83 -0.53 -12.83 -3.00
C VAL A 83 -0.31 -14.20 -3.65
N LEU A 84 -0.44 -14.31 -4.97
CA LEU A 84 -0.20 -15.56 -5.71
C LEU A 84 1.28 -15.99 -5.61
N ALA A 85 2.22 -15.06 -5.68
CA ALA A 85 3.64 -15.35 -5.51
C ALA A 85 3.95 -15.81 -4.07
N LEU A 86 3.40 -15.14 -3.06
CA LEU A 86 3.56 -15.51 -1.65
C LEU A 86 3.02 -16.92 -1.38
N LEU A 87 1.84 -17.24 -1.90
CA LEU A 87 1.25 -18.59 -1.79
C LEU A 87 2.10 -19.65 -2.50
N SER A 88 2.58 -19.36 -3.70
CA SER A 88 3.42 -20.30 -4.46
C SER A 88 4.71 -20.61 -3.72
N ASN A 89 5.38 -19.57 -3.20
CA ASN A 89 6.60 -19.72 -2.40
C ASN A 89 6.34 -20.52 -1.13
N ARG A 90 5.24 -20.22 -0.42
CA ARG A 90 4.88 -20.95 0.80
C ARG A 90 4.56 -22.41 0.54
N ASN A 91 3.87 -22.72 -0.55
CA ASN A 91 3.58 -24.10 -0.93
C ASN A 91 4.86 -24.88 -1.25
N ALA A 92 5.80 -24.26 -1.98
CA ALA A 92 7.11 -24.88 -2.24
C ALA A 92 7.88 -25.16 -0.95
N GLU A 93 7.88 -24.24 0.02
CA GLU A 93 8.49 -24.46 1.33
C GLU A 93 7.82 -25.60 2.11
N LEU A 94 6.49 -25.70 2.06
CA LEU A 94 5.74 -26.76 2.73
C LEU A 94 6.05 -28.14 2.14
N VAL A 95 6.15 -28.24 0.81
CA VAL A 95 6.56 -29.48 0.13
C VAL A 95 7.99 -29.87 0.53
N LEU A 96 8.92 -28.91 0.56
CA LEU A 96 10.29 -29.17 1.01
C LEU A 96 10.34 -29.64 2.47
N LEU A 97 9.50 -29.06 3.33
CA LEU A 97 9.39 -29.46 4.73
C LEU A 97 8.81 -30.86 4.93
N ASP A 98 7.84 -31.25 4.11
CA ASP A 98 7.25 -32.59 4.15
C ASP A 98 8.31 -33.64 3.78
N HIS A 99 9.16 -33.34 2.79
CA HIS A 99 10.26 -34.20 2.38
C HIS A 99 11.43 -34.23 3.38
N ASP A 100 11.82 -33.07 3.94
CA ASP A 100 12.89 -32.95 4.93
C ASP A 100 12.53 -31.89 6.00
N PRO A 101 12.06 -32.33 7.18
CA PRO A 101 11.71 -31.44 8.28
C PRO A 101 12.87 -30.57 8.79
N GLY A 102 14.13 -30.94 8.52
CA GLY A 102 15.32 -30.18 8.92
C GLY A 102 15.65 -28.99 8.01
N ILE A 103 15.06 -28.93 6.81
CA ILE A 103 15.49 -28.01 5.75
C ILE A 103 15.17 -26.54 6.04
N LEU A 104 14.11 -26.26 6.80
CA LEU A 104 13.79 -24.89 7.22
C LEU A 104 14.89 -24.29 8.11
N ALA A 105 15.45 -25.09 9.03
CA ALA A 105 16.51 -24.64 9.91
C ALA A 105 17.79 -24.30 9.11
N ALA A 106 18.06 -25.04 8.04
CA ALA A 106 19.14 -24.72 7.11
C ALA A 106 18.84 -23.45 6.31
N LYS A 107 17.61 -23.30 5.80
CA LYS A 107 17.18 -22.10 5.05
C LYS A 107 17.28 -20.83 5.89
N GLU A 108 16.80 -20.85 7.13
CA GLU A 108 16.91 -19.70 8.05
C GLU A 108 18.35 -19.29 8.32
N LYS A 109 19.25 -20.25 8.49
CA LYS A 109 20.68 -19.97 8.66
C LYS A 109 21.27 -19.31 7.41
N ILE A 110 20.92 -19.80 6.21
CA ILE A 110 21.38 -19.23 4.94
C ILE A 110 20.86 -17.81 4.76
N ASP A 111 19.58 -17.57 5.05
CA ASP A 111 18.97 -16.24 4.91
C ASP A 111 19.57 -15.25 5.91
N ALA A 112 19.86 -15.68 7.15
CA ALA A 112 20.57 -14.88 8.13
C ALA A 112 22.00 -14.54 7.67
N LEU A 113 22.73 -15.50 7.10
CA LEU A 113 24.06 -15.27 6.54
C LEU A 113 24.01 -14.29 5.36
N LYS A 114 23.03 -14.42 4.46
CA LYS A 114 22.85 -13.51 3.33
C LYS A 114 22.62 -12.07 3.79
N ALA A 115 21.76 -11.87 4.80
CA ALA A 115 21.49 -10.55 5.36
C ALA A 115 22.79 -9.89 5.88
N LEU A 116 23.62 -10.64 6.60
CA LEU A 116 24.92 -10.17 7.10
C LEU A 116 25.90 -9.84 5.97
N THR A 117 25.95 -10.66 4.92
CA THR A 117 26.85 -10.41 3.78
C THR A 117 26.42 -9.23 2.92
N SER A 118 25.12 -8.96 2.82
CA SER A 118 24.59 -7.83 2.06
C SER A 118 24.80 -6.49 2.78
N GLU A 119 24.97 -6.50 4.10
CA GLU A 119 25.33 -5.32 4.91
C GLU A 119 26.84 -4.98 4.80
N SER A 120 27.69 -5.94 4.43
CA SER A 120 29.15 -5.78 4.44
C SER A 120 29.74 -5.14 3.16
N THR A 121 28.96 -4.93 2.09
CA THR A 121 29.48 -4.38 0.81
C THR A 121 29.33 -2.86 0.67
N GLY A 122 28.98 -2.14 1.75
CA GLY A 122 28.66 -0.72 1.70
C GLY A 122 29.43 0.16 2.67
N SER A 123 30.78 0.13 2.68
CA SER A 123 31.61 1.28 3.11
C SER A 123 33.11 0.96 3.00
N THR A 124 33.69 1.15 1.81
CA THR A 124 35.13 1.49 1.70
C THR A 124 35.30 2.55 0.62
N SER A 125 34.90 3.78 0.91
CA SER A 125 35.54 4.95 0.31
C SER A 125 36.91 5.09 0.97
N ALA A 126 37.93 4.51 0.34
CA ALA A 126 39.32 4.80 0.69
C ALA A 126 39.61 6.28 0.37
N PRO A 127 40.25 7.04 1.27
CA PRO A 127 40.82 8.32 0.89
C PRO A 127 42.06 8.05 0.02
N ASP A 128 42.12 8.69 -1.15
CA ASP A 128 43.29 8.74 -2.02
C ASP A 128 44.53 9.17 -1.22
N MET A 129 45.63 8.43 -1.37
CA MET A 129 46.98 8.82 -0.99
C MET A 129 47.72 9.39 -2.20
#